data_AF-A0A2U1B498-F1
#
_entry.id   AF-A0A2U1B498-F1
#
_cell.length_a   1.000
_cell.length_b   1.000
_cell.length_c   1.000
_cell.angle_alpha   90.00
_cell.angle_beta   90.00
_cell.angle_gamma   90.00
#
_symmetry.space_group_name_H-M   'P 1'
#
loop_
_entity.id
_entity.type
_entity.pdbx_description
1 polymer ?
#
loop_
_entity_poly.entity_id
_entity_poly.type
_entity_poly.pdbx_seq_one_letter_code
_entity_poly.pdbx_strand_id
1 'polypeptide(L)'
;MKNAARFFLICGVVAAGVAAMAEARRYYLCGKCAVAVGKEKTPAVFACSGGGHHRWTDLGKAGNSVYLCRKCTVAVKTAARPNPADCPASGHHDWTLLGKTGRDRHLCRKCKIKVAVSGRPSVFNCPEGGHHQWDKL
;
A
#
# COMPACT_ATOMS: atom_id res chain seq x y z
N MET A 1 -40.35 -50.16 39.01
CA MET A 1 -40.75 -49.01 38.18
C MET A 1 -40.15 -47.76 38.81
N LYS A 2 -39.05 -47.22 38.26
CA LYS A 2 -38.39 -46.01 38.75
C LYS A 2 -38.21 -45.06 37.57
N ASN A 3 -38.88 -43.92 37.61
CA ASN A 3 -38.84 -42.88 36.59
C ASN A 3 -37.52 -42.11 36.67
N ALA A 4 -36.75 -42.08 35.59
CA ALA A 4 -35.58 -41.22 35.47
C ALA A 4 -35.96 -39.97 34.67
N ALA A 5 -36.09 -38.85 35.38
CA ALA A 5 -36.29 -37.53 34.79
C ALA A 5 -35.03 -37.11 34.04
N ARG A 6 -35.16 -36.82 32.74
CA ARG A 6 -34.09 -36.25 31.91
C ARG A 6 -33.97 -34.76 32.22
N PHE A 7 -32.92 -34.38 32.93
CA PHE A 7 -32.51 -32.99 33.13
C PHE A 7 -31.77 -32.53 31.85
N PHE A 8 -32.43 -31.71 31.03
CA PHE A 8 -31.78 -31.05 29.89
C PHE A 8 -30.93 -29.90 30.43
N LEU A 9 -29.62 -30.11 30.51
CA LEU A 9 -28.64 -29.09 30.87
C LEU A 9 -28.31 -28.30 29.60
N ILE A 10 -28.97 -27.15 29.42
CA ILE A 10 -28.66 -26.19 28.35
C ILE A 10 -27.36 -25.51 28.74
N CYS A 11 -26.23 -26.03 28.24
CA CYS A 11 -24.93 -25.39 28.35
C CYS A 11 -24.83 -24.30 27.28
N GLY A 12 -25.22 -23.07 27.63
CA GLY A 12 -25.06 -21.89 26.79
C GLY A 12 -23.60 -21.45 26.78
N VAL A 13 -22.86 -21.81 25.73
CA VAL A 13 -21.54 -21.24 25.46
C VAL A 13 -21.73 -19.91 24.74
N VAL A 14 -21.57 -18.80 25.46
CA VAL A 14 -21.43 -17.46 24.87
C VAL A 14 -20.03 -17.40 24.26
N ALA A 15 -19.93 -17.64 22.96
CA ALA A 15 -18.72 -17.39 22.19
C ALA A 15 -18.57 -15.86 22.02
N ALA A 16 -17.93 -15.21 22.99
CA ALA A 16 -17.43 -13.85 22.83
C ALA A 16 -16.31 -13.87 21.79
N GLY A 17 -16.66 -13.64 20.52
CA GLY A 17 -15.70 -13.50 19.43
C GLY A 17 -14.87 -12.24 19.64
N VAL A 18 -13.64 -12.39 20.15
CA VAL A 18 -12.62 -11.35 20.01
C VAL A 18 -12.21 -11.28 18.55
N ALA A 19 -12.87 -10.40 17.78
CA ALA A 19 -12.39 -10.00 16.47
C ALA A 19 -11.04 -9.29 16.68
N ALA A 20 -9.95 -10.00 16.44
CA ALA A 20 -8.63 -9.40 16.33
C ALA A 20 -8.71 -8.29 15.28
N MET A 21 -8.62 -7.03 15.73
CA MET A 21 -8.48 -5.88 14.84
C MET A 21 -7.12 -5.98 14.17
N ALA A 22 -7.07 -6.66 13.02
CA ALA A 22 -5.87 -6.71 12.19
C ALA A 22 -5.43 -5.26 11.92
N GLU A 23 -4.23 -4.91 12.39
CA GLU A 23 -3.70 -3.57 12.25
C GLU A 23 -3.61 -3.24 10.75
N ALA A 24 -4.18 -2.10 10.36
CA ALA A 24 -4.30 -1.78 8.95
C ALA A 24 -2.91 -1.59 8.33
N ARG A 25 -2.57 -2.44 7.36
CA ARG A 25 -1.33 -2.35 6.58
C ARG A 25 -1.10 -0.92 6.08
N ARG A 26 0.14 -0.44 6.19
CA ARG A 26 0.60 0.89 5.78
C ARG A 26 1.77 0.77 4.80
N TYR A 27 1.99 1.80 4.01
CA TYR A 27 3.17 1.89 3.14
C TYR A 27 4.26 2.71 3.83
N TYR A 28 5.48 2.18 3.87
CA TYR A 28 6.67 2.86 4.37
C TYR A 28 7.71 2.98 3.28
N LEU A 29 8.34 4.14 3.16
CA LEU A 29 9.39 4.43 2.18
C LEU A 29 10.74 4.55 2.89
N CYS A 30 11.71 3.78 2.42
CA CYS A 30 13.09 4.01 2.81
C CYS A 30 13.65 5.25 2.10
N GLY A 31 14.09 6.24 2.88
CA GLY A 31 14.69 7.47 2.36
C GLY A 31 15.99 7.26 1.59
N LYS A 32 16.76 6.23 1.93
CA LYS A 32 18.06 5.89 1.31
C LYS A 32 17.91 5.04 0.06
N CYS A 33 17.05 4.02 0.12
CA CYS A 33 16.89 3.03 -0.95
C CYS A 33 15.85 3.44 -2.01
N ALA A 34 14.98 4.42 -1.72
CA ALA A 34 13.77 4.71 -2.50
C ALA A 34 12.85 3.47 -2.70
N VAL A 35 12.86 2.54 -1.73
CA VAL A 35 12.03 1.33 -1.76
C VAL A 35 10.82 1.54 -0.84
N ALA A 36 9.62 1.31 -1.38
CA ALA A 36 8.38 1.31 -0.62
C ALA A 36 7.95 -0.12 -0.26
N VAL A 37 7.59 -0.34 1.00
CA VAL A 37 7.13 -1.63 1.51
C VAL A 37 5.80 -1.49 2.22
N GLY A 38 4.93 -2.48 2.07
CA GLY A 38 3.68 -2.55 2.84
C GLY A 38 3.88 -3.38 4.11
N LYS A 39 3.66 -2.82 5.29
CA LYS A 39 3.79 -3.47 6.60
C LYS A 39 2.71 -2.99 7.58
N GLU A 40 2.41 -3.79 8.59
CA GLU A 40 1.49 -3.44 9.67
C GLU A 40 2.10 -2.37 10.58
N LYS A 41 3.41 -2.45 10.82
CA LYS A 41 4.19 -1.54 11.67
C LYS A 41 5.41 -1.00 10.94
N THR A 42 5.98 0.09 11.45
CA THR A 42 7.20 0.70 10.91
C THR A 42 8.31 -0.36 10.80
N PRO A 43 8.97 -0.50 9.63
CA PRO A 43 10.02 -1.49 9.48
C PRO A 43 11.23 -1.18 10.36
N ALA A 44 11.95 -2.23 10.75
CA ALA A 44 13.20 -2.06 11.48
C ALA A 44 14.23 -1.29 10.66
N VAL A 45 15.17 -0.63 11.35
CA VAL A 45 16.22 0.20 10.75
C VAL A 45 17.09 -0.57 9.74
N PHE A 46 17.18 -1.90 9.84
CA PHE A 46 17.94 -2.77 8.94
C PHE A 46 17.07 -3.50 7.90
N ALA A 47 15.77 -3.25 7.85
CA ALA A 47 14.83 -3.97 7.00
C ALA A 47 14.75 -3.42 5.55
N CYS A 48 15.87 -2.98 4.97
CA CYS A 48 16.00 -2.63 3.55
C CYS A 48 17.03 -3.56 2.89
N SER A 49 16.92 -3.77 1.57
CA SER A 49 17.91 -4.51 0.77
C SER A 49 19.28 -3.80 0.68
N GLY A 50 19.34 -2.49 0.94
CA GLY A 50 20.61 -1.77 1.06
C GLY A 50 21.26 -2.01 2.43
N GLY A 51 22.58 -2.14 2.49
CA GLY A 51 23.27 -2.27 3.78
C GLY A 51 23.16 -1.02 4.67
N GLY A 52 23.42 -1.21 5.97
CA GLY A 52 23.47 -0.15 6.99
C GLY A 52 22.12 0.20 7.62
N HIS A 53 22.05 1.37 8.26
CA HIS A 53 20.85 1.89 8.91
C HIS A 53 19.98 2.67 7.93
N HIS A 54 18.66 2.52 8.06
CA HIS A 54 17.67 3.15 7.19
C HIS A 54 16.61 3.87 7.99
N ARG A 55 16.15 4.99 7.43
CA ARG A 55 15.01 5.76 7.94
C ARG A 55 13.79 5.47 7.08
N TRP A 56 12.67 5.20 7.75
CA TRP A 56 11.39 4.91 7.12
C TRP A 56 10.44 6.08 7.31
N THR A 57 9.83 6.52 6.20
CA THR A 57 8.76 7.50 6.21
C THR A 57 7.44 6.77 5.99
N ASP A 58 6.49 6.96 6.91
CA ASP A 58 5.12 6.46 6.74
C ASP A 58 4.41 7.28 5.66
N LEU A 59 4.06 6.62 4.57
CA LEU A 59 3.34 7.19 3.43
C LEU A 59 1.82 7.13 3.60
N GLY A 60 1.32 6.34 4.56
CA GLY A 60 -0.10 6.24 4.88
C GLY A 60 -0.68 4.83 4.78
N LYS A 61 -1.94 4.72 5.19
CA LYS A 61 -2.71 3.46 5.18
C LYS A 61 -2.84 2.91 3.76
N ALA A 62 -2.63 1.60 3.61
CA ALA A 62 -2.82 0.90 2.35
C ALA A 62 -4.28 1.01 1.89
N GLY A 63 -4.48 1.03 0.57
CA GLY A 63 -5.80 1.13 -0.02
C GLY A 63 -5.76 0.93 -1.52
N ASN A 64 -6.84 1.32 -2.19
CA ASN A 64 -7.06 0.95 -3.59
C ASN A 64 -6.67 2.05 -4.58
N SER A 65 -6.04 3.15 -4.16
CA SER A 65 -5.61 4.22 -5.06
C SER A 65 -4.13 4.08 -5.35
N VAL A 66 -3.76 3.97 -6.63
CA VAL A 66 -2.37 3.87 -7.08
C VAL A 66 -1.83 5.27 -7.29
N TYR A 67 -0.85 5.67 -6.48
CA TYR A 67 -0.15 6.94 -6.60
C TYR A 67 1.28 6.73 -7.09
N LEU A 68 1.76 7.65 -7.92
CA LEU A 68 3.14 7.71 -8.39
C LEU A 68 3.74 9.06 -7.99
N CYS A 69 4.92 9.05 -7.36
CA CYS A 69 5.69 10.27 -7.18
C CYS A 69 6.48 10.55 -8.46
N ARG A 70 6.28 11.73 -9.06
CA ARG A 70 7.00 12.14 -10.26
C ARG A 70 8.52 12.19 -10.04
N LYS A 71 8.95 12.65 -8.86
CA LYS A 71 10.36 12.94 -8.54
C LYS A 71 11.19 11.68 -8.28
N CYS A 72 10.73 10.81 -7.38
CA CYS A 72 11.47 9.60 -7.00
C CYS A 72 10.98 8.32 -7.70
N THR A 73 9.97 8.41 -8.56
CA THR A 73 9.37 7.29 -9.33
C THR A 73 8.74 6.16 -8.52
N VAL A 74 8.69 6.29 -7.19
CA VAL A 74 8.01 5.35 -6.30
C VAL A 74 6.51 5.33 -6.56
N ALA A 75 5.96 4.12 -6.73
CA ALA A 75 4.53 3.88 -6.81
C ALA A 75 4.01 3.14 -5.57
N VAL A 76 2.90 3.60 -4.99
CA VAL A 76 2.27 3.00 -3.80
C VAL A 76 0.75 2.88 -3.94
N LYS A 77 0.14 2.03 -3.11
CA LYS A 77 -1.31 1.77 -3.10
C LYS A 77 -1.90 2.20 -1.76
N THR A 78 -2.39 3.44 -1.67
CA THR A 78 -2.86 4.03 -0.41
C THR A 78 -4.36 4.34 -0.46
N ALA A 79 -4.97 4.49 0.72
CA ALA A 79 -6.38 4.85 0.84
C ALA A 79 -6.64 6.31 0.43
N ALA A 80 -5.69 7.20 0.74
CA ALA A 80 -5.71 8.63 0.43
C ALA A 80 -4.37 9.05 -0.19
N ARG A 81 -4.25 10.33 -0.58
CA ARG A 81 -2.99 10.90 -1.08
C ARG A 81 -1.86 10.62 -0.06
N PRO A 82 -0.70 10.07 -0.49
CA PRO A 82 0.34 9.70 0.45
C PRO A 82 0.98 10.92 1.11
N ASN A 83 1.64 10.68 2.25
CA ASN A 83 2.43 11.70 2.95
C ASN A 83 3.40 12.39 1.96
N PRO A 84 3.41 13.74 1.87
CA PRO A 84 4.28 14.45 0.97
C PRO A 84 5.71 14.62 1.49
N ALA A 85 6.03 14.31 2.75
CA ALA A 85 7.35 14.56 3.33
C ALA A 85 8.43 13.54 2.89
N ASP A 86 9.69 13.94 3.06
CA ASP A 86 10.89 13.08 2.95
C ASP A 86 11.05 12.34 1.60
N CYS A 87 10.87 13.05 0.49
CA CYS A 87 11.11 12.46 -0.82
C CYS A 87 12.61 12.17 -1.02
N PRO A 88 13.01 10.92 -1.37
CA PRO A 88 14.42 10.55 -1.58
C PRO A 88 15.13 11.38 -2.66
N ALA A 89 14.38 11.90 -3.63
CA ALA A 89 14.93 12.74 -4.68
C ALA A 89 15.19 14.20 -4.21
N SER A 90 14.44 14.70 -3.21
CA SER A 90 14.57 16.00 -2.53
C SER A 90 13.23 16.46 -1.95
N GLY A 91 13.22 17.10 -0.78
CA GLY A 91 12.07 17.86 -0.25
C GLY A 91 10.75 17.08 -0.24
N HIS A 92 9.68 17.68 -0.77
CA HIS A 92 8.37 17.04 -0.85
C HIS A 92 8.19 16.14 -2.08
N HIS A 93 7.37 15.11 -1.91
CA HIS A 93 6.86 14.27 -2.98
C HIS A 93 5.85 15.01 -3.86
N ASP A 94 5.92 14.73 -5.15
CA ASP A 94 4.94 15.18 -6.14
C ASP A 94 4.06 13.99 -6.58
N TRP A 95 3.04 13.69 -5.77
CA TRP A 95 2.15 12.55 -5.98
C TRP A 95 1.11 12.82 -7.06
N THR A 96 0.96 11.89 -8.00
CA THR A 96 -0.13 11.85 -8.98
C THR A 96 -0.95 10.59 -8.79
N LEU A 97 -2.28 10.72 -8.72
CA LEU A 97 -3.19 9.59 -8.74
C LEU A 97 -3.22 9.01 -10.16
N LEU A 98 -2.79 7.76 -10.32
CA LEU A 98 -2.83 7.07 -11.60
C LEU A 98 -4.16 6.37 -11.84
N GLY A 99 -4.85 5.93 -10.78
CA GLY A 99 -6.13 5.24 -10.90
C GLY A 99 -6.40 4.36 -9.69
N LYS A 100 -7.44 3.54 -9.78
CA LYS A 100 -7.73 2.52 -8.77
C LYS A 100 -6.99 1.23 -9.11
N THR A 101 -6.56 0.47 -8.10
CA THR A 101 -5.97 -0.86 -8.28
C THR A 101 -6.89 -1.73 -9.12
N GLY A 102 -6.32 -2.43 -10.10
CA GLY A 102 -7.04 -3.34 -10.98
C GLY A 102 -6.12 -4.41 -11.55
N ARG A 103 -6.66 -5.19 -12.48
CA ARG A 103 -5.92 -6.29 -13.13
C ARG A 103 -5.21 -5.88 -14.41
N ASP A 104 -5.64 -4.77 -15.03
CA ASP A 104 -5.02 -4.28 -16.26
C ASP A 104 -3.61 -3.77 -15.95
N ARG A 105 -2.63 -4.30 -16.67
CA ARG A 105 -1.23 -3.91 -16.54
C ARG A 105 -0.90 -2.91 -17.63
N HIS A 106 -0.18 -1.87 -17.26
CA HIS A 106 0.23 -0.82 -18.19
C HIS A 106 1.71 -0.54 -18.03
N LEU A 107 2.38 -0.27 -19.14
CA LEU A 107 3.77 0.19 -19.21
C LEU A 107 3.80 1.57 -19.87
N CYS A 108 4.44 2.53 -19.23
CA CYS A 108 4.70 3.81 -19.89
C CYS A 108 5.90 3.68 -20.82
N ARG A 109 5.75 4.01 -22.10
CA ARG A 109 6.85 3.98 -23.08
C ARG A 109 7.99 4.95 -22.75
N LYS A 110 7.69 6.06 -22.08
CA LYS A 110 8.65 7.10 -21.73
C LYS A 110 9.46 6.70 -20.48
N CYS A 111 8.82 6.76 -19.31
CA CYS A 111 9.48 6.51 -18.02
C CYS A 111 9.65 5.02 -17.65
N LYS A 112 9.20 4.09 -18.49
CA LYS A 112 9.28 2.63 -18.28
C LYS A 112 8.59 2.09 -17.01
N ILE A 113 7.83 2.93 -16.31
CA ILE A 113 7.06 2.54 -15.12
C ILE A 113 5.95 1.57 -15.52
N LYS A 114 5.82 0.49 -14.75
CA LYS A 114 4.72 -0.49 -14.84
C LYS A 114 3.74 -0.27 -13.71
N VAL A 115 2.45 -0.24 -14.01
CA VAL A 115 1.37 -0.15 -13.02
C VAL A 115 0.26 -1.15 -13.30
N ALA A 116 -0.50 -1.49 -12.26
CA ALA A 116 -1.71 -2.29 -12.37
C ALA A 116 -2.89 -1.49 -11.82
N VAL A 117 -3.77 -1.05 -12.72
CA VAL A 117 -4.94 -0.22 -12.41
C VAL A 117 -6.18 -0.75 -13.12
N SER A 118 -7.36 -0.29 -12.72
CA SER A 118 -8.61 -0.56 -13.43
C SER A 118 -8.77 0.47 -14.55
N GLY A 119 -8.83 0.01 -15.80
CA GLY A 119 -8.95 0.90 -16.95
C GLY A 119 -7.67 1.70 -17.23
N ARG A 120 -7.81 2.82 -17.96
CA ARG A 120 -6.67 3.61 -18.42
C ARG A 120 -6.06 4.44 -17.26
N PRO A 121 -4.74 4.38 -17.01
CA PRO A 121 -4.11 5.22 -16.00
C PRO A 121 -4.09 6.70 -16.40
N SER A 122 -4.00 7.58 -15.40
CA SER A 122 -3.78 9.02 -15.61
C SER A 122 -2.59 9.27 -16.55
N VAL A 123 -2.76 10.25 -17.44
CA VAL A 123 -1.73 10.62 -18.40
C VAL A 123 -0.82 11.74 -17.88
N PHE A 124 -1.13 12.39 -16.76
CA PHE A 124 -0.39 13.58 -16.32
C PHE A 124 0.88 13.23 -15.52
N ASN A 125 1.80 14.20 -15.46
CA ASN A 125 2.98 14.19 -14.60
C ASN A 125 3.93 13.00 -14.81
N CYS A 126 4.25 12.71 -16.07
CA CYS A 126 5.28 11.73 -16.37
C CYS A 126 6.64 12.18 -15.77
N PRO A 127 7.40 11.26 -15.13
CA PRO A 127 8.76 11.56 -14.66
C PRO A 127 9.66 12.15 -15.76
N GLU A 128 9.55 11.64 -16.99
CA GLU A 128 10.23 12.14 -18.20
C GLU A 128 9.59 13.41 -18.80
N GLY A 129 8.76 14.12 -18.04
CA GLY A 129 8.04 15.34 -18.46
C GLY A 129 6.80 15.09 -19.32
N GLY A 130 5.90 16.09 -19.38
CA GLY A 130 4.66 16.02 -20.16
C GLY A 130 3.73 14.86 -19.77
N HIS A 131 3.09 14.25 -20.76
CA HIS A 131 2.14 13.15 -20.55
C HIS A 131 2.78 11.76 -20.64
N HIS A 132 2.26 10.82 -19.85
CA HIS A 132 2.52 9.39 -19.98
C HIS A 132 1.96 8.85 -21.31
N GLN A 133 2.67 7.88 -21.88
CA GLN A 133 2.24 7.11 -23.04
C GLN A 133 2.11 5.65 -22.64
N TRP A 134 0.89 5.24 -22.27
CA TRP A 134 0.62 3.90 -21.75
C TRP A 134 0.35 2.91 -22.86
N ASP A 135 1.11 1.81 -22.85
CA ASP A 135 0.74 0.56 -23.53
C ASP A 135 0.09 -0.36 -22.51
N LYS A 136 -1.00 -1.03 -22.90
CA LYS A 136 -1.57 -2.14 -22.12
C LYS A 136 -0.71 -3.39 -22.36
N LEU A 137 -0.32 -4.07 -21.29
CA LEU A 137 0.43 -5.32 -21.30
C LEU A 137 -0.49 -6.53 -21.27
#